data_AF-A0A1G2UT06-F1
#
_entry.id   AF-A0A1G2UT06-F1
#
_cell.length_a   1.000
_cell.length_b   1.000
_cell.length_c   1.000
_cell.angle_alpha   90.00
_cell.angle_beta   90.00
_cell.angle_gamma   90.00
#
_symmetry.space_group_name_H-M   'P 1'
#
loop_
_entity.id
_entity.type
_entity.pdbx_description
1 polymer ?
#
loop_
_entity_poly.entity_id
_entity_poly.type
_entity_poly.pdbx_seq_one_letter_code
_entity_poly.pdbx_strand_id
1 'polypeptide(L)'
;MILPSKKVLSVFVLTAALVAAIIIAFSRDKASSAINYTSDLVAGEKVSIPENPNWQNELSGVSQNTAPVQISENTPTESTLTDTVSLSLMSNYLALKQNENLDATSAQNLVDKTLEYIEQTKTDSPAIQVSGLNVVSDNGKQSIIDYGENFGMILKTNKPKQPKEALDIVTQAVQSNDPSKIKELDSVIAVYNKVVDELVKMPVPKTFVKAHLDIINGLRGGVAALIEIKTVFNDPFKALVAIQLYQNGVDVFTQAMQAIYGFMAQNNIIYKQGSGGYYLLYGI
;
A
#
# COMPACT_ATOMS: atom_id res chain seq x y z
N MET A 1 -14.11 -21.94 1.03
CA MET A 1 -14.36 -20.73 1.83
C MET A 1 -13.51 -20.86 3.07
N ILE A 2 -12.37 -20.16 3.13
CA ILE A 2 -11.47 -20.17 4.29
C ILE A 2 -11.64 -18.78 4.90
N LEU A 3 -12.42 -18.70 5.98
CA LEU A 3 -12.48 -17.50 6.82
C LEU A 3 -11.08 -17.26 7.40
N PRO A 4 -10.65 -15.99 7.61
CA PRO A 4 -9.48 -15.74 8.43
C PRO A 4 -9.68 -16.46 9.77
N SER A 5 -8.62 -17.10 10.25
CA SER A 5 -8.65 -17.84 11.51
C SER A 5 -9.25 -16.94 12.59
N LYS A 6 -10.16 -17.47 13.41
CA LYS A 6 -10.80 -16.71 14.51
C LYS A 6 -9.77 -16.00 15.39
N LYS A 7 -8.53 -16.50 15.43
CA LYS A 7 -7.40 -15.89 16.13
C LYS A 7 -6.95 -14.59 15.46
N VAL A 8 -6.83 -14.54 14.13
CA VAL A 8 -6.41 -13.33 13.38
C VAL A 8 -7.45 -12.21 13.54
N LEU A 9 -8.74 -12.54 13.42
CA LEU A 9 -9.82 -11.58 13.62
C LEU A 9 -9.86 -11.07 15.07
N SER A 10 -9.67 -11.96 16.06
CA SER A 10 -9.63 -11.60 17.48
C SER A 10 -8.44 -10.71 17.82
N VAL A 11 -7.26 -10.98 17.25
CA VAL A 11 -6.04 -10.19 17.48
C VAL A 11 -6.15 -8.80 16.85
N PHE A 12 -6.74 -8.69 15.65
CA PHE A 12 -6.98 -7.39 15.02
C PHE A 12 -7.98 -6.53 15.81
N VAL A 13 -9.08 -7.12 16.29
CA VAL A 13 -10.07 -6.40 17.12
C VAL A 13 -9.46 -5.97 18.46
N LEU A 14 -8.65 -6.82 19.10
CA LEU A 14 -7.96 -6.49 20.35
C LEU A 14 -6.92 -5.38 20.19
N THR A 15 -6.14 -5.39 19.11
CA THR A 15 -5.12 -4.36 18.84
C THR A 15 -5.74 -3.03 18.45
N ALA A 16 -6.78 -3.03 17.60
CA ALA A 16 -7.53 -1.82 17.27
C ALA A 16 -8.19 -1.20 18.51
N ALA A 17 -8.78 -2.02 19.39
CA ALA A 17 -9.37 -1.56 20.65
C ALA A 17 -8.31 -1.00 21.62
N LEU A 18 -7.11 -1.60 21.68
CA LEU A 18 -6.02 -1.13 22.52
C LEU A 18 -5.49 0.23 22.03
N VAL A 19 -5.29 0.39 20.72
CA VAL A 19 -4.85 1.66 20.12
C VAL A 19 -5.90 2.75 20.35
N ALA A 20 -7.18 2.45 20.16
CA ALA A 20 -8.27 3.39 20.45
C ALA A 20 -8.34 3.75 21.95
N ALA A 21 -8.14 2.80 22.85
CA ALA A 21 -8.12 3.04 24.30
C ALA A 21 -6.93 3.92 24.72
N ILE A 22 -5.75 3.73 24.12
CA ILE A 22 -4.56 4.57 24.37
C ILE A 22 -4.82 6.00 23.87
N ILE A 23 -5.38 6.17 22.68
CA ILE A 23 -5.74 7.50 22.16
C ILE A 23 -6.78 8.17 23.07
N ILE A 24 -7.85 7.48 23.46
CA ILE A 24 -8.91 8.06 24.31
C ILE A 24 -8.39 8.38 25.71
N ALA A 25 -7.52 7.55 26.30
CA ALA A 25 -6.99 7.74 27.64
C ALA A 25 -5.96 8.88 27.73
N PHE A 26 -5.23 9.17 26.66
CA PHE A 26 -4.10 10.11 26.69
C PHE A 26 -4.27 11.35 25.78
N SER A 27 -5.28 11.42 24.92
CA SER A 27 -5.48 12.55 23.98
C SER A 27 -6.22 13.75 24.59
N ARG A 28 -6.22 13.92 25.92
CA ARG A 28 -6.92 15.06 26.55
C ARG A 28 -6.18 16.39 26.46
N ASP A 29 -4.90 16.41 26.07
CA ASP A 29 -4.12 17.63 25.89
C ASP A 29 -3.22 17.55 24.65
N LYS A 30 -3.75 17.93 23.48
CA LYS A 30 -3.03 18.64 22.39
C LYS A 30 -3.97 18.85 21.20
N ALA A 31 -4.65 20.00 21.22
CA ALA A 31 -5.23 20.57 20.03
C ALA A 31 -4.15 21.29 19.22
N SER A 32 -3.81 20.76 18.05
CA SER A 32 -3.36 21.58 16.91
C SER A 32 -3.45 20.78 15.62
N SER A 33 -4.50 21.08 14.86
CA SER A 33 -4.62 20.95 13.40
C SER A 33 -4.42 19.55 12.80
N ALA A 34 -5.32 18.61 13.12
CA ALA A 34 -5.55 17.42 12.30
C ALA A 34 -7.01 17.39 11.83
N ILE A 35 -7.18 16.92 10.60
CA ILE A 35 -8.37 16.96 9.75
C ILE A 35 -9.65 16.54 10.51
N ASN A 36 -10.70 17.37 10.40
CA ASN A 36 -12.04 17.10 10.93
C ASN A 36 -12.67 15.86 10.25
N TYR A 37 -12.42 14.67 10.79
CA TYR A 37 -13.24 13.48 10.55
C TYR A 37 -14.19 13.17 11.72
N THR A 38 -14.23 14.03 12.74
CA THR A 38 -14.97 13.78 13.99
C THR A 38 -16.44 14.19 13.94
N SER A 39 -16.92 14.83 12.86
CA SER A 39 -18.30 15.32 12.77
C SER A 39 -19.33 14.24 12.37
N ASP A 40 -18.90 13.09 11.84
CA ASP A 40 -19.81 12.03 11.35
C ASP A 40 -19.65 10.68 12.07
N LEU A 41 -18.87 10.61 13.15
CA LEU A 41 -18.77 9.41 13.96
C LEU A 41 -19.98 9.33 14.91
N VAL A 42 -21.05 8.67 14.46
CA VAL A 42 -22.10 8.20 15.37
C VAL A 42 -21.51 7.06 16.19
N ALA A 43 -21.45 7.23 17.51
CA ALA A 43 -21.06 6.16 18.42
C ALA A 43 -21.98 4.95 18.20
N GLY A 44 -21.42 3.87 17.64
CA GLY A 44 -22.10 2.59 17.56
C GLY A 44 -22.47 2.10 18.96
N GLU A 45 -23.52 1.30 19.04
CA GLU A 45 -24.02 0.73 20.28
C GLU A 45 -22.86 0.09 21.06
N LYS A 46 -22.71 0.50 22.32
CA LYS A 46 -21.60 0.09 23.19
C LYS A 46 -21.60 -1.44 23.26
N VAL A 47 -20.62 -2.09 22.62
CA VAL A 47 -20.45 -3.54 22.74
C VAL A 47 -20.16 -3.83 24.21
N SER A 48 -21.14 -4.42 24.89
CA SER A 48 -20.97 -4.90 26.25
C SER A 48 -20.09 -6.15 26.17
N ILE A 49 -18.79 -5.95 26.36
CA ILE A 49 -17.85 -7.06 26.54
C ILE A 49 -18.13 -7.59 27.95
N PRO A 50 -18.59 -8.85 28.11
CA PRO A 50 -18.76 -9.41 29.44
C PRO A 50 -17.41 -9.37 30.17
N GLU A 51 -17.39 -8.87 31.40
CA GLU A 51 -16.21 -8.95 32.26
C GLU A 51 -15.78 -10.41 32.34
N ASN A 52 -14.63 -10.74 31.74
CA ASN A 52 -13.98 -12.03 31.96
C ASN A 52 -13.00 -11.84 33.13
N PRO A 53 -13.38 -12.14 34.39
CA PRO A 53 -12.49 -11.99 35.54
C PRO A 53 -11.28 -12.93 35.49
N ASN A 54 -11.24 -13.87 34.54
CA ASN A 54 -10.23 -14.91 34.43
C ASN A 54 -9.25 -14.69 33.26
N TRP A 55 -9.26 -13.51 32.64
CA TRP A 55 -8.37 -13.18 31.51
C TRP A 55 -6.87 -13.37 31.84
N GLN A 56 -6.50 -13.17 33.11
CA GLN A 56 -5.14 -13.40 33.63
C GLN A 56 -4.76 -14.88 33.60
N ASN A 57 -5.72 -15.79 33.82
CA ASN A 57 -5.51 -17.23 33.76
C ASN A 57 -5.47 -17.75 32.31
N GLU A 58 -6.18 -17.08 31.40
CA GLU A 58 -6.09 -17.37 29.96
C GLU A 58 -4.76 -16.90 29.35
N LEU A 59 -4.16 -15.83 29.89
CA LEU A 59 -2.81 -15.37 29.53
C LEU A 59 -1.69 -16.12 30.28
N SER A 60 -1.94 -16.65 31.48
CA SER A 60 -0.94 -17.47 32.18
C SER A 60 -0.79 -18.87 31.56
N GLY A 61 -1.75 -19.32 30.74
CA GLY A 61 -1.55 -20.41 29.78
C GLY A 61 -0.53 -20.09 28.67
N VAL A 62 -0.14 -18.83 28.51
CA VAL A 62 0.96 -18.34 27.66
C VAL A 62 2.22 -18.09 28.50
N SER A 63 2.42 -18.86 29.58
CA SER A 63 3.64 -18.78 30.39
C SER A 63 4.86 -19.32 29.65
N GLN A 64 5.92 -18.49 29.69
CA GLN A 64 7.32 -18.73 29.37
C GLN A 64 7.72 -20.21 29.17
N ASN A 65 7.63 -20.69 27.93
CA ASN A 65 8.40 -21.87 27.57
C ASN A 65 9.87 -21.45 27.38
N THR A 66 10.67 -21.58 28.44
CA THR A 66 12.13 -21.48 28.38
C THR A 66 12.80 -22.83 28.11
N ALA A 67 12.02 -23.90 27.84
CA ALA A 67 12.55 -25.13 27.29
C ALA A 67 12.80 -24.97 25.78
N PRO A 68 13.88 -25.56 25.21
CA PRO A 68 14.07 -25.56 23.77
C PRO A 68 12.85 -26.20 23.12
N VAL A 69 12.23 -25.46 22.20
CA VAL A 69 11.07 -25.89 21.43
C VAL A 69 11.43 -27.20 20.73
N GLN A 70 10.86 -28.32 21.18
CA GLN A 70 10.67 -29.47 20.29
C GLN A 70 9.65 -29.04 19.26
N ILE A 71 10.14 -28.80 18.06
CA ILE A 71 9.35 -28.57 16.85
C ILE A 71 8.49 -29.83 16.66
N SER A 72 7.23 -29.77 17.07
CA SER A 72 6.23 -30.67 16.51
C SER A 72 6.06 -30.26 15.05
N GLU A 73 6.27 -31.21 14.13
CA GLU A 73 6.17 -31.05 12.67
C GLU A 73 4.74 -30.75 12.20
N ASN A 74 4.13 -29.68 12.69
CA ASN A 74 3.06 -28.99 12.00
C ASN A 74 3.67 -27.69 11.47
N THR A 75 3.89 -27.69 10.16
CA THR A 75 4.40 -26.60 9.30
C THR A 75 4.22 -25.21 9.93
N PRO A 76 5.29 -24.41 10.11
CA PRO A 76 5.14 -23.04 10.58
C PRO A 76 4.35 -22.28 9.51
N THR A 77 3.13 -21.86 9.82
CA THR A 77 2.57 -20.67 9.18
C THR A 77 3.56 -19.55 9.47
N GLU A 78 4.25 -19.07 8.44
CA GLU A 78 5.08 -17.86 8.55
C GLU A 78 4.27 -16.77 9.26
N SER A 79 4.84 -16.16 10.31
CA SER A 79 4.19 -15.09 11.06
C SER A 79 3.91 -13.92 10.12
N THR A 80 2.67 -13.41 10.10
CA THR A 80 2.32 -12.23 9.28
C THR A 80 2.93 -10.95 9.86
N LEU A 81 3.00 -9.87 9.07
CA LEU A 81 3.42 -8.57 9.59
C LEU A 81 2.47 -8.13 10.70
N THR A 82 1.17 -8.35 10.50
CA THR A 82 0.15 -8.10 11.51
C THR A 82 0.40 -8.85 12.81
N ASP A 83 0.78 -10.12 12.76
CA ASP A 83 1.12 -10.89 13.96
C ASP A 83 2.34 -10.30 14.68
N THR A 84 3.41 -9.98 13.94
CA THR A 84 4.63 -9.42 14.53
C THR A 84 4.43 -8.04 15.14
N VAL A 85 3.71 -7.16 14.45
CA VAL A 85 3.35 -5.81 14.94
C VAL A 85 2.49 -5.93 16.20
N SER A 86 1.47 -6.78 16.16
CA SER A 86 0.56 -6.99 17.29
C SER A 86 1.29 -7.54 18.52
N LEU A 87 2.15 -8.53 18.33
CA LEU A 87 2.93 -9.15 19.39
C LEU A 87 3.94 -8.16 19.98
N SER A 88 4.65 -7.41 19.13
CA SER A 88 5.61 -6.40 19.55
C SER A 88 4.94 -5.29 20.35
N LEU A 89 3.84 -4.72 19.83
CA LEU A 89 3.09 -3.66 20.51
C LEU A 89 2.59 -4.10 21.87
N MET A 90 1.96 -5.28 21.95
CA MET A 90 1.42 -5.81 23.20
C MET A 90 2.53 -6.13 24.21
N SER A 91 3.63 -6.74 23.77
CA SER A 91 4.75 -7.10 24.64
C SER A 91 5.40 -5.87 25.26
N ASN A 92 5.65 -4.83 24.45
CA ASN A 92 6.23 -3.58 24.93
C ASN A 92 5.25 -2.81 25.85
N TYR A 93 3.95 -2.80 25.52
CA TYR A 93 2.93 -2.22 26.40
C TYR A 93 2.90 -2.90 27.78
N LEU A 94 2.87 -4.23 27.82
CA LEU A 94 2.85 -4.99 29.07
C LEU A 94 4.13 -4.75 29.89
N ALA A 95 5.29 -4.69 29.24
CA ALA A 95 6.56 -4.39 29.91
C ALA A 95 6.57 -2.98 30.52
N LEU A 96 6.06 -1.97 29.82
CA LEU A 96 5.94 -0.61 30.37
C LEU A 96 4.97 -0.56 31.56
N LYS A 97 3.84 -1.28 31.46
CA LYS A 97 2.84 -1.37 32.53
C LYS A 97 3.38 -2.07 33.78
N GLN A 98 4.12 -3.16 33.63
CA GLN A 98 4.71 -3.91 34.75
C GLN A 98 5.78 -3.12 35.49
N ASN A 99 6.53 -2.27 34.77
CA ASN A 99 7.58 -1.44 35.35
C ASN A 99 7.08 -0.08 35.86
N GLU A 100 5.76 0.15 35.92
CA GLU A 100 5.13 1.43 36.29
C GLU A 100 5.62 2.64 35.47
N ASN A 101 6.23 2.38 34.31
CA ASN A 101 6.84 3.37 33.42
C ASN A 101 5.89 3.79 32.29
N LEU A 102 4.61 3.44 32.38
CA LEU A 102 3.60 3.81 31.39
C LEU A 102 3.07 5.22 31.68
N ASP A 103 3.69 6.21 31.06
CA ASP A 103 3.22 7.59 30.96
C ASP A 103 2.96 8.01 29.50
N ALA A 104 2.49 9.24 29.28
CA ALA A 104 2.20 9.77 27.95
C ALA A 104 3.42 9.77 27.01
N THR A 105 4.64 9.97 27.54
CA THR A 105 5.88 9.97 26.76
C THR A 105 6.26 8.57 26.32
N SER A 106 6.21 7.61 27.24
CA SER A 106 6.49 6.20 26.96
C SER A 106 5.47 5.58 25.99
N ALA A 107 4.19 5.98 26.10
CA ALA A 107 3.13 5.55 25.20
C ALA A 107 3.35 6.10 23.78
N GLN A 108 3.72 7.37 23.65
CA GLN A 108 4.08 7.95 22.35
C GLN A 108 5.30 7.27 21.74
N ASN A 109 6.36 7.05 22.53
CA ASN A 109 7.56 6.35 22.08
C ASN A 109 7.26 4.91 21.59
N LEU A 110 6.31 4.22 22.22
CA LEU A 110 5.87 2.90 21.78
C LEU A 110 5.16 2.96 20.42
N VAL A 111 4.28 3.95 20.23
CA VAL A 111 3.62 4.19 18.94
C VAL A 111 4.66 4.51 17.86
N ASP A 112 5.57 5.44 18.13
CA ASP A 112 6.59 5.88 17.16
C ASP A 112 7.48 4.72 16.72
N LYS A 113 7.96 3.91 17.67
CA LYS A 113 8.75 2.71 17.37
C LYS A 113 7.97 1.65 16.57
N THR A 114 6.66 1.54 16.83
CA THR A 114 5.80 0.62 16.09
C THR A 114 5.63 1.09 14.65
N LEU A 115 5.41 2.39 14.44
CA LEU A 115 5.34 2.99 13.11
C LEU A 115 6.67 2.85 12.36
N GLU A 116 7.80 3.13 13.02
CA GLU A 116 9.13 2.96 12.44
C GLU A 116 9.38 1.51 12.00
N TYR A 117 9.01 0.53 12.83
CA TYR A 117 9.09 -0.89 12.48
C TYR A 117 8.24 -1.24 11.25
N ILE A 118 7.01 -0.75 11.20
CA ILE A 118 6.11 -0.93 10.05
C ILE A 118 6.72 -0.31 8.78
N GLU A 119 7.30 0.89 8.87
CA GLU A 119 7.91 1.59 7.75
C GLU A 119 9.19 0.93 7.23
N GLN A 120 9.96 0.27 8.09
CA GLN A 120 11.16 -0.48 7.71
C GLN A 120 10.83 -1.81 7.01
N THR A 121 9.59 -2.29 7.11
CA THR A 121 9.15 -3.57 6.52
C THR A 121 8.69 -3.44 5.06
N LYS A 122 9.09 -2.35 4.38
CA LYS A 122 8.76 -2.12 2.96
C LYS A 122 9.38 -3.23 2.10
N THR A 123 8.56 -3.85 1.27
CA THR A 123 9.02 -4.82 0.28
C THR A 123 9.72 -4.08 -0.87
N ASP A 124 10.99 -4.36 -1.08
CA ASP A 124 11.72 -3.87 -2.25
C ASP A 124 11.17 -4.57 -3.51
N SER A 125 10.64 -3.79 -4.45
CA SER A 125 10.37 -4.28 -5.80
C SER A 125 11.61 -4.00 -6.66
N PRO A 126 12.19 -5.00 -7.34
CA PRO A 126 13.41 -4.79 -8.12
C PRO A 126 13.17 -3.79 -9.24
N ALA A 127 13.79 -2.61 -9.13
CA ALA A 127 13.65 -1.53 -10.11
C ALA A 127 14.24 -1.92 -11.48
N ILE A 128 13.57 -1.51 -12.56
CA ILE A 128 14.19 -1.55 -13.90
C ILE A 128 15.31 -0.51 -13.94
N GLN A 129 16.43 -0.93 -14.52
CA GLN A 129 17.59 -0.08 -14.78
C GLN A 129 17.54 0.43 -16.23
N VAL A 130 18.23 1.55 -16.50
CA VAL A 130 18.32 2.15 -17.84
C VAL A 130 18.77 1.14 -18.91
N SER A 131 19.63 0.17 -18.55
CA SER A 131 20.10 -0.89 -19.44
C SER A 131 18.99 -1.82 -19.96
N GLY A 132 17.81 -1.80 -19.32
CA GLY A 132 16.64 -2.54 -19.77
C GLY A 132 15.80 -1.81 -20.81
N LEU A 133 16.13 -0.56 -21.18
CA LEU A 133 15.35 0.25 -22.11
C LEU A 133 15.95 0.25 -23.53
N ASN A 134 15.07 0.32 -24.53
CA ASN A 134 15.45 0.56 -25.92
C ASN A 134 15.72 2.06 -26.17
N VAL A 135 16.87 2.55 -25.72
CA VAL A 135 17.24 3.97 -25.85
C VAL A 135 17.74 4.28 -27.27
N VAL A 136 17.09 5.22 -27.94
CA VAL A 136 17.54 5.73 -29.25
C VAL A 136 18.40 6.97 -29.09
N SER A 137 19.47 7.06 -29.88
CA SER A 137 20.42 8.19 -29.84
C SER A 137 19.86 9.48 -30.41
N ASP A 138 18.86 9.38 -31.29
CA ASP A 138 18.19 10.50 -31.91
C ASP A 138 17.25 11.20 -30.92
N ASN A 139 17.34 12.54 -30.88
CA ASN A 139 16.51 13.42 -30.06
C ASN A 139 15.88 14.53 -30.91
N GLY A 140 15.78 14.30 -32.22
CA GLY A 140 15.12 15.20 -33.14
C GLY A 140 13.63 15.35 -32.84
N LYS A 141 13.01 16.38 -33.44
CA LYS A 141 11.59 16.65 -33.28
C LYS A 141 10.72 15.45 -33.68
N GLN A 142 11.11 14.72 -34.72
CA GLN A 142 10.36 13.54 -35.17
C GLN A 142 10.42 12.40 -34.14
N SER A 143 11.58 12.10 -33.56
CA SER A 143 11.71 11.05 -32.53
C SER A 143 10.90 11.38 -31.27
N ILE A 144 10.76 12.67 -30.92
CA ILE A 144 9.88 13.12 -29.84
C ILE A 144 8.39 12.91 -30.18
N ILE A 145 7.99 13.24 -31.42
CA ILE A 145 6.63 13.01 -31.92
C ILE A 145 6.32 11.50 -31.89
N ASP A 146 7.20 10.68 -32.46
CA ASP A 146 7.02 9.23 -32.53
C ASP A 146 6.96 8.60 -31.13
N TYR A 147 7.76 9.10 -30.18
CA TYR A 147 7.68 8.67 -28.79
C TYR A 147 6.29 8.94 -28.19
N GLY A 148 5.74 10.15 -28.35
CA GLY A 148 4.42 10.47 -27.82
C GLY A 148 3.30 9.71 -28.52
N GLU A 149 3.40 9.49 -29.83
CA GLU A 149 2.49 8.64 -30.61
C GLU A 149 2.47 7.21 -30.07
N ASN A 150 3.63 6.58 -29.94
CA ASN A 150 3.73 5.21 -29.45
C ASN A 150 3.22 5.10 -28.02
N PHE A 151 3.64 6.00 -27.14
CA PHE A 151 3.25 5.95 -25.73
C PHE A 151 1.74 6.15 -25.57
N GLY A 152 1.15 7.17 -26.18
CA GLY A 152 -0.28 7.37 -26.08
C GLY A 152 -1.11 6.23 -26.70
N MET A 153 -0.59 5.58 -27.76
CA MET A 153 -1.23 4.38 -28.31
C MET A 153 -1.19 3.17 -27.36
N ILE A 154 -0.08 2.96 -26.64
CA ILE A 154 0.03 1.92 -25.60
C ILE A 154 -1.04 2.14 -24.52
N LEU A 155 -1.17 3.38 -24.02
CA LEU A 155 -2.17 3.72 -23.00
C LEU A 155 -3.60 3.53 -23.51
N LYS A 156 -3.89 3.98 -24.74
CA LYS A 156 -5.21 3.83 -25.37
C LYS A 156 -5.59 2.36 -25.54
N THR A 157 -4.67 1.55 -26.05
CA THR A 157 -4.92 0.14 -26.40
C THR A 157 -5.15 -0.70 -25.15
N ASN A 158 -4.49 -0.37 -24.05
CA ASN A 158 -4.60 -1.08 -22.79
C ASN A 158 -5.65 -0.49 -21.83
N LYS A 159 -6.45 0.50 -22.28
CA LYS A 159 -7.50 1.09 -21.44
C LYS A 159 -8.51 0.01 -21.00
N PRO A 160 -8.80 -0.10 -19.68
CA PRO A 160 -9.81 -1.03 -19.20
C PRO A 160 -11.20 -0.66 -19.74
N LYS A 161 -12.00 -1.67 -20.09
CA LYS A 161 -13.38 -1.48 -20.57
C LYS A 161 -14.27 -0.80 -19.52
N GLN A 162 -13.98 -1.05 -18.25
CA GLN A 162 -14.60 -0.39 -17.11
C GLN A 162 -13.47 0.10 -16.21
N PRO A 163 -13.12 1.39 -16.25
CA PRO A 163 -12.13 1.93 -15.33
C PRO A 163 -12.68 1.81 -13.92
N LYS A 164 -11.96 1.08 -13.06
CA LYS A 164 -12.19 1.03 -11.63
C LYS A 164 -10.91 1.52 -10.97
N GLU A 165 -11.06 2.43 -10.03
CA GLU A 165 -9.92 2.87 -9.23
C GLU A 165 -9.52 1.74 -8.27
N ALA A 166 -8.23 1.44 -8.19
CA ALA A 166 -7.76 0.31 -7.40
C ALA A 166 -8.13 0.47 -5.91
N LEU A 167 -8.05 1.68 -5.37
CA LEU A 167 -8.39 1.95 -3.97
C LEU A 167 -9.91 1.91 -3.72
N ASP A 168 -10.75 2.18 -4.73
CA ASP A 168 -12.19 1.99 -4.62
C ASP A 168 -12.55 0.51 -4.50
N ILE A 169 -11.88 -0.37 -5.27
CA ILE A 169 -12.05 -1.83 -5.17
C ILE A 169 -11.73 -2.29 -3.74
N VAL A 170 -10.60 -1.83 -3.19
CA VAL A 170 -10.15 -2.17 -1.83
C VAL A 170 -11.16 -1.67 -0.80
N THR A 171 -11.57 -0.42 -0.91
CA THR A 171 -12.55 0.21 -0.01
C THR A 171 -13.85 -0.55 -0.01
N GLN A 172 -14.38 -0.89 -1.19
CA GLN A 172 -15.60 -1.68 -1.32
C GLN A 172 -15.45 -3.09 -0.74
N ALA A 173 -14.32 -3.76 -0.98
CA ALA A 173 -14.06 -5.09 -0.44
C ALA A 173 -14.08 -5.08 1.10
N VAL A 174 -13.36 -4.14 1.71
CA VAL A 174 -13.27 -4.00 3.17
C VAL A 174 -14.61 -3.59 3.78
N GLN A 175 -15.28 -2.58 3.22
CA GLN A 175 -16.56 -2.09 3.75
C GLN A 175 -17.68 -3.12 3.64
N SER A 176 -17.72 -3.91 2.57
CA SER A 176 -18.71 -4.99 2.44
C SER A 176 -18.27 -6.30 3.09
N ASN A 177 -17.09 -6.34 3.73
CA ASN A 177 -16.47 -7.54 4.28
C ASN A 177 -16.50 -8.73 3.29
N ASP A 178 -16.18 -8.45 2.03
CA ASP A 178 -16.26 -9.40 0.93
C ASP A 178 -14.88 -9.61 0.29
N PRO A 179 -14.13 -10.62 0.73
CA PRO A 179 -12.82 -10.96 0.17
C PRO A 179 -12.87 -11.32 -1.31
N SER A 180 -14.03 -11.66 -1.88
CA SER A 180 -14.12 -12.00 -3.30
C SER A 180 -13.89 -10.78 -4.20
N LYS A 181 -14.27 -9.58 -3.74
CA LYS A 181 -14.08 -8.31 -4.47
C LYS A 181 -12.62 -7.93 -4.64
N ILE A 182 -11.73 -8.35 -3.73
CA ILE A 182 -10.29 -8.06 -3.83
C ILE A 182 -9.67 -8.68 -5.10
N LYS A 183 -10.29 -9.73 -5.66
CA LYS A 183 -9.87 -10.34 -6.92
C LYS A 183 -10.06 -9.42 -8.12
N GLU A 184 -10.90 -8.39 -8.03
CA GLU A 184 -11.04 -7.42 -9.11
C GLU A 184 -9.74 -6.65 -9.37
N LEU A 185 -8.85 -6.55 -8.38
CA LEU A 185 -7.50 -6.00 -8.55
C LEU A 185 -6.67 -6.77 -9.58
N ASP A 186 -6.96 -8.05 -9.83
CA ASP A 186 -6.23 -8.84 -10.84
C ASP A 186 -6.38 -8.23 -12.24
N SER A 187 -7.53 -7.63 -12.53
CA SER A 187 -7.75 -6.93 -13.81
C SER A 187 -6.90 -5.66 -13.92
N VAL A 188 -6.74 -4.91 -12.83
CA VAL A 188 -5.90 -3.69 -12.77
C VAL A 188 -4.43 -4.08 -12.91
N ILE A 189 -3.99 -5.09 -12.14
CA ILE A 189 -2.63 -5.64 -12.20
C ILE A 189 -2.29 -6.10 -13.62
N ALA A 190 -3.21 -6.81 -14.29
CA ALA A 190 -3.01 -7.28 -15.66
C ALA A 190 -2.85 -6.13 -16.66
N VAL A 191 -3.60 -5.04 -16.51
CA VAL A 191 -3.46 -3.84 -17.35
C VAL A 191 -2.10 -3.18 -17.13
N TYR A 192 -1.69 -2.97 -15.88
CA TYR A 192 -0.41 -2.33 -15.57
C TYR A 192 0.77 -3.14 -16.10
N ASN A 193 0.74 -4.46 -15.93
CA ASN A 193 1.78 -5.34 -16.47
C ASN A 193 1.88 -5.24 -18.01
N LYS A 194 0.74 -5.23 -18.73
CA LYS A 194 0.75 -5.06 -20.19
C LYS A 194 1.36 -3.72 -20.61
N VAL A 195 0.98 -2.63 -19.93
CA VAL A 195 1.55 -1.30 -20.20
C VAL A 195 3.06 -1.32 -19.96
N VAL A 196 3.53 -1.87 -18.84
CA VAL A 196 4.96 -2.01 -18.55
C VAL A 196 5.68 -2.81 -19.65
N ASP A 197 5.14 -3.95 -20.04
CA ASP A 197 5.74 -4.85 -21.03
C ASP A 197 5.86 -4.20 -22.42
N GLU A 198 4.93 -3.32 -22.77
CA GLU A 198 4.96 -2.55 -24.01
C GLU A 198 5.92 -1.34 -23.91
N LEU A 199 5.91 -0.61 -22.80
CA LEU A 199 6.78 0.55 -22.59
C LEU A 199 8.26 0.18 -22.62
N VAL A 200 8.65 -0.93 -21.98
CA VAL A 200 10.06 -1.39 -21.95
C VAL A 200 10.63 -1.64 -23.37
N LYS A 201 9.78 -2.04 -24.32
CA LYS A 201 10.17 -2.35 -25.70
C LYS A 201 10.19 -1.11 -26.61
N MET A 202 9.50 -0.06 -26.20
CA MET A 202 9.31 1.14 -26.99
C MET A 202 10.64 1.89 -27.18
N PRO A 203 10.92 2.43 -28.38
CA PRO A 203 12.06 3.31 -28.58
C PRO A 203 11.93 4.58 -27.72
N VAL A 204 12.94 4.88 -26.91
CA VAL A 204 12.94 6.03 -25.99
C VAL A 204 14.04 7.03 -26.38
N PRO A 205 13.71 8.26 -26.80
CA PRO A 205 14.69 9.32 -26.98
C PRO A 205 15.45 9.59 -25.68
N LYS A 206 16.76 9.84 -25.76
CA LYS A 206 17.61 10.12 -24.58
C LYS A 206 16.98 11.18 -23.66
N THR A 207 16.35 12.20 -24.22
CA THR A 207 15.66 13.27 -23.49
C THR A 207 14.61 12.75 -22.50
N PHE A 208 13.92 11.65 -22.81
CA PHE A 208 12.85 11.10 -21.99
C PHE A 208 13.25 9.90 -21.13
N VAL A 209 14.49 9.41 -21.23
CA VAL A 209 14.92 8.17 -20.55
C VAL A 209 14.60 8.19 -19.05
N LYS A 210 14.91 9.29 -18.35
CA LYS A 210 14.65 9.39 -16.92
C LYS A 210 13.14 9.30 -16.62
N ALA A 211 12.34 10.17 -17.24
CA ALA A 211 10.89 10.20 -17.00
C ALA A 211 10.21 8.88 -17.42
N HIS A 212 10.64 8.30 -18.53
CA HIS A 212 10.15 7.00 -19.00
C HIS A 212 10.48 5.87 -18.02
N LEU A 213 11.69 5.87 -17.46
CA LEU A 213 12.09 4.90 -16.44
C LEU A 213 11.26 5.07 -15.16
N ASP A 214 11.06 6.31 -14.71
CA ASP A 214 10.24 6.64 -13.54
C ASP A 214 8.80 6.14 -13.72
N ILE A 215 8.22 6.28 -14.92
CA ILE A 215 6.89 5.74 -15.26
C ILE A 215 6.85 4.22 -15.12
N ILE A 216 7.81 3.52 -15.73
CA ILE A 216 7.81 2.05 -15.70
C ILE A 216 7.99 1.55 -14.26
N ASN A 217 8.92 2.16 -13.52
CA ASN A 217 9.18 1.78 -12.13
C ASN A 217 8.00 2.14 -11.21
N GLY A 218 7.33 3.27 -11.43
CA GLY A 218 6.09 3.63 -10.73
C GLY A 218 4.99 2.60 -10.96
N LEU A 219 4.78 2.16 -12.21
CA LEU A 219 3.79 1.12 -12.54
C LEU A 219 4.15 -0.25 -11.95
N ARG A 220 5.42 -0.68 -12.01
CA ARG A 220 5.86 -1.95 -11.41
C ARG A 220 5.79 -1.92 -9.88
N GLY A 221 6.15 -0.81 -9.27
CA GLY A 221 5.95 -0.57 -7.83
C GLY A 221 4.47 -0.64 -7.48
N GLY A 222 3.61 -0.01 -8.27
CA GLY A 222 2.16 -0.10 -8.15
C GLY A 222 1.64 -1.54 -8.24
N VAL A 223 2.11 -2.33 -9.21
CA VAL A 223 1.75 -3.75 -9.32
C VAL A 223 2.16 -4.55 -8.08
N ALA A 224 3.40 -4.39 -7.62
CA ALA A 224 3.89 -5.07 -6.42
C ALA A 224 3.05 -4.70 -5.19
N ALA A 225 2.75 -3.40 -5.04
CA ALA A 225 1.88 -2.91 -3.99
C ALA A 225 0.46 -3.49 -4.09
N LEU A 226 -0.16 -3.52 -5.27
CA LEU A 226 -1.49 -4.11 -5.46
C LEU A 226 -1.54 -5.60 -5.10
N ILE A 227 -0.48 -6.36 -5.41
CA ILE A 227 -0.36 -7.76 -5.00
C ILE A 227 -0.39 -7.88 -3.48
N GLU A 228 0.34 -7.03 -2.77
CA GLU A 228 0.38 -7.04 -1.31
C GLU A 228 -0.92 -6.52 -0.67
N ILE A 229 -1.57 -5.53 -1.28
CA ILE A 229 -2.89 -5.04 -0.85
C ILE A 229 -3.94 -6.16 -0.88
N LYS A 230 -3.82 -7.14 -1.79
CA LYS A 230 -4.73 -8.30 -1.80
C LYS A 230 -4.69 -9.11 -0.51
N THR A 231 -3.65 -8.95 0.31
CA THR A 231 -3.53 -9.61 1.61
C THR A 231 -4.35 -8.93 2.71
N VAL A 232 -5.09 -7.85 2.44
CA VAL A 232 -5.80 -7.02 3.45
C VAL A 232 -6.66 -7.79 4.46
N PHE A 233 -7.24 -8.94 4.08
CA PHE A 233 -8.05 -9.76 5.00
C PHE A 233 -7.24 -10.75 5.87
N ASN A 234 -5.98 -10.99 5.51
CA ASN A 234 -5.07 -11.93 6.17
C ASN A 234 -3.94 -11.21 6.91
N ASP A 235 -3.43 -10.11 6.34
CA ASP A 235 -2.36 -9.27 6.88
C ASP A 235 -2.66 -7.78 6.65
N PRO A 236 -3.58 -7.18 7.43
CA PRO A 236 -3.98 -5.78 7.30
C PRO A 236 -2.82 -4.78 7.38
N PHE A 237 -1.83 -4.99 8.26
CA PHE A 237 -0.67 -4.09 8.35
C PHE A 237 0.19 -4.15 7.09
N LYS A 238 0.41 -5.33 6.51
CA LYS A 238 1.12 -5.46 5.24
C LYS A 238 0.38 -4.75 4.10
N ALA A 239 -0.94 -4.94 4.04
CA ALA A 239 -1.77 -4.23 3.07
C ALA A 239 -1.74 -2.71 3.27
N LEU A 240 -1.71 -2.22 4.51
CA LEU A 240 -1.62 -0.79 4.81
C LEU A 240 -0.30 -0.19 4.33
N VAL A 241 0.83 -0.85 4.60
CA VAL A 241 2.14 -0.44 4.06
C VAL A 241 2.12 -0.42 2.54
N ALA A 242 1.50 -1.43 1.93
CA ALA A 242 1.39 -1.51 0.49
C ALA A 242 0.50 -0.41 -0.12
N ILE A 243 -0.55 0.06 0.56
CA ILE A 243 -1.33 1.24 0.12
C ILE A 243 -0.43 2.47 0.01
N GLN A 244 0.44 2.71 0.98
CA GLN A 244 1.38 3.83 0.93
C GLN A 244 2.36 3.68 -0.25
N LEU A 245 2.88 2.47 -0.49
CA LEU A 245 3.77 2.20 -1.63
C LEU A 245 3.05 2.41 -2.97
N TYR A 246 1.78 2.01 -3.06
CA TYR A 246 0.96 2.26 -4.25
C TYR A 246 0.80 3.76 -4.51
N GLN A 247 0.48 4.56 -3.49
CA GLN A 247 0.37 6.02 -3.60
C GLN A 247 1.68 6.66 -4.05
N ASN A 248 2.81 6.27 -3.44
CA ASN A 248 4.13 6.75 -3.86
C ASN A 248 4.42 6.42 -5.34
N GLY A 249 4.02 5.22 -5.80
CA GLY A 249 4.15 4.83 -7.21
C GLY A 249 3.30 5.68 -8.15
N VAL A 250 2.07 6.02 -7.75
CA VAL A 250 1.18 6.93 -8.49
C VAL A 250 1.76 8.34 -8.57
N ASP A 251 2.36 8.83 -7.49
CA ASP A 251 3.00 10.16 -7.46
C ASP A 251 4.21 10.21 -8.42
N VAL A 252 5.09 9.21 -8.36
CA VAL A 252 6.25 9.09 -9.27
C VAL A 252 5.79 9.04 -10.72
N PHE A 253 4.77 8.22 -11.02
CA PHE A 253 4.18 8.14 -12.36
C PHE A 253 3.65 9.51 -12.80
N THR A 254 2.88 10.18 -11.96
CA THR A 254 2.25 11.48 -12.28
C THR A 254 3.29 12.56 -12.55
N GLN A 255 4.31 12.67 -11.70
CA GLN A 255 5.41 13.63 -11.87
C GLN A 255 6.18 13.37 -13.17
N ALA A 256 6.44 12.10 -13.49
CA ALA A 256 7.15 11.74 -14.71
C ALA A 256 6.31 12.01 -15.98
N MET A 257 5.00 11.77 -15.95
CA MET A 257 4.08 12.15 -17.03
C MET A 257 4.05 13.67 -17.22
N GLN A 258 3.99 14.44 -16.13
CA GLN A 258 4.05 15.91 -16.17
C GLN A 258 5.36 16.41 -16.78
N ALA A 259 6.49 15.78 -16.46
CA ALA A 259 7.78 16.13 -17.06
C ALA A 259 7.79 15.94 -18.59
N ILE A 260 7.22 14.84 -19.08
CA ILE A 260 7.08 14.58 -20.52
C ILE A 260 6.17 15.63 -21.16
N TYR A 261 5.01 15.91 -20.56
CA TYR A 261 4.06 16.89 -21.11
C TYR A 261 4.63 18.29 -21.12
N GLY A 262 5.27 18.71 -20.03
CA GLY A 262 5.93 20.00 -19.92
C GLY A 262 6.98 20.19 -21.02
N PHE A 263 7.80 19.16 -21.27
CA PHE A 263 8.78 19.20 -22.35
C PHE A 263 8.13 19.30 -23.73
N MET A 264 7.11 18.47 -24.02
CA MET A 264 6.41 18.49 -25.31
C MET A 264 5.73 19.85 -25.57
N ALA A 265 5.10 20.43 -24.55
CA ALA A 265 4.46 21.74 -24.63
C ALA A 265 5.48 22.85 -24.90
N GLN A 266 6.59 22.87 -24.16
CA GLN A 266 7.66 23.87 -24.33
C GLN A 266 8.29 23.82 -25.74
N ASN A 267 8.32 22.63 -26.36
CA ASN A 267 8.91 22.42 -27.69
C ASN A 267 7.88 22.50 -28.83
N ASN A 268 6.65 22.98 -28.57
CA ASN A 268 5.57 23.11 -29.56
C ASN A 268 5.34 21.81 -30.34
N ILE A 269 5.32 20.68 -29.63
CA ILE A 269 4.95 19.39 -30.19
C ILE A 269 3.43 19.33 -30.25
N ILE A 270 2.88 19.19 -31.46
CA ILE A 270 1.44 19.19 -31.72
C ILE A 270 1.08 17.85 -32.34
N TYR A 271 0.04 17.22 -31.79
CA TYR A 271 -0.50 15.96 -32.29
C TYR A 271 -1.86 16.17 -32.95
N LYS A 272 -2.13 15.35 -33.97
CA LYS A 272 -3.43 15.36 -34.64
C LYS A 272 -4.48 14.72 -33.73
N GLN A 273 -5.68 15.29 -33.70
CA GLN A 273 -6.80 14.69 -32.95
C GLN A 273 -6.98 13.21 -33.33
N GLY A 274 -7.08 12.36 -32.30
CA GLY A 274 -7.25 10.92 -32.45
C GLY A 274 -5.96 10.13 -32.71
N SER A 275 -4.80 10.79 -32.76
CA SER A 275 -3.49 10.11 -32.75
C SER A 275 -3.10 9.68 -31.34
N GLY A 276 -2.10 8.80 -31.23
CA GLY A 276 -1.54 8.37 -29.96
C GLY A 276 -1.09 9.57 -29.11
N GLY A 277 -0.32 10.48 -29.70
CA GLY A 277 0.21 11.63 -28.98
C GLY A 277 -0.89 12.58 -28.51
N TYR A 278 -2.03 12.63 -29.20
CA TYR A 278 -3.21 13.35 -28.72
C TYR A 278 -3.81 12.70 -27.47
N TYR A 279 -3.95 11.37 -27.45
CA TYR A 279 -4.44 10.66 -26.25
C TYR A 279 -3.49 10.80 -25.06
N LEU A 280 -2.19 10.87 -25.34
CA LEU A 280 -1.19 11.14 -24.33
C LEU A 280 -1.44 12.51 -23.69
N LEU A 281 -1.49 13.60 -24.47
CA LEU A 281 -1.58 14.95 -23.91
C LEU A 281 -2.96 15.31 -23.33
N TYR A 282 -4.04 14.80 -23.92
CA TYR A 282 -5.40 15.25 -23.61
C TYR A 282 -6.29 14.16 -23.01
N GLY A 283 -5.76 12.95 -22.83
CA GLY A 283 -6.50 11.79 -22.31
C GLY A 283 -7.25 10.99 -23.38
N ILE A 284 -7.78 9.83 -22.96
CA ILE A 284 -8.48 8.84 -23.79
C ILE A 284 -9.99 8.92 -23.63
#